data_AF-A0A0Q9Q2P2-F1
#
_entry.id   AF-A0A0Q9Q2P2-F1
#
_cell.length_a   1.000
_cell.length_b   1.000
_cell.length_c   1.000
_cell.angle_alpha   90.00
_cell.angle_beta   90.00
_cell.angle_gamma   90.00
#
_symmetry.space_group_name_H-M   'P 1'
#
loop_
_entity.id
_entity.type
_entity.pdbx_description
1 polymer ?
#
loop_
_entity_poly.entity_id
_entity_poly.type
_entity_poly.pdbx_seq_one_letter_code
_entity_poly.pdbx_strand_id
1 'polypeptide(L)'
;MDTEIDWQRELDDSFGSAPDVPAGLYVAAGHRAVRRRRARSAAIAACAAAVVVGAAWGVAPAHSPRSTETPVATDPPAPTSPSPTGSPAPSPQDEPHLFPWRKGEPPARTMPPDGLEIRQGAVVHERRDDLFPGKATESAALDISYRGDRWWLVLEWDDGGSSMSSTRPEDGFADSFDAFVRAEVANGGMTSAPADDVPGLAGGLATWHGGNLEAAPGVTVVRQVEDPVPGDDSLGLVLRSEGRTTWALFTQGGDASAWELEAESGWLTFDQWLADHVALETGGPRVRLVELEDDGTVRPAVAGVEVLDQRARPDLPAYGTSEVPSALALVSWQGERWFVLVLRFDREDGVTTFAAEKADGATTLDDFIAFAGDRSDEGGLR
;
A
#
# COMPACT_ATOMS: atom_id res chain seq x y z
N MET A 1 -49.58 -15.71 22.08
CA MET A 1 -49.79 -14.25 22.00
C MET A 1 -48.77 -13.81 20.99
N ASP A 2 -49.18 -13.76 19.73
CA ASP A 2 -48.26 -13.52 18.62
C ASP A 2 -48.27 -12.01 18.39
N THR A 3 -47.18 -11.35 18.78
CA THR A 3 -46.94 -9.95 18.44
C THR A 3 -46.41 -9.91 17.02
N GLU A 4 -47.30 -9.64 16.09
CA GLU A 4 -46.96 -9.27 14.71
C GLU A 4 -46.27 -7.90 14.76
N ILE A 5 -44.96 -7.87 14.50
CA ILE A 5 -44.17 -6.65 14.48
C ILE A 5 -44.42 -5.96 13.13
N ASP A 6 -44.89 -4.72 13.19
CA ASP A 6 -45.11 -3.86 12.03
C ASP A 6 -43.78 -3.22 11.61
N TRP A 7 -42.99 -3.99 10.87
CA TRP A 7 -41.67 -3.59 10.38
C TRP A 7 -41.69 -2.30 9.56
N GLN A 8 -42.81 -1.97 8.93
CA GLN A 8 -42.94 -0.72 8.18
C GLN A 8 -42.90 0.49 9.11
N ARG A 9 -43.64 0.44 10.23
CA ARG A 9 -43.59 1.49 11.24
C ARG A 9 -42.21 1.59 11.88
N GLU A 10 -41.58 0.46 12.17
CA GLU A 10 -40.27 0.44 12.83
C GLU A 10 -39.16 1.01 11.91
N LEU A 11 -39.26 0.74 10.60
CA LEU A 11 -38.38 1.36 9.59
C LEU A 11 -38.64 2.86 9.45
N ASP A 12 -39.90 3.29 9.33
CA ASP A 12 -40.24 4.72 9.20
C ASP A 12 -39.81 5.53 10.42
N ASP A 13 -39.94 4.98 11.63
CA ASP A 13 -39.48 5.60 12.88
C ASP A 13 -37.94 5.62 13.01
N SER A 14 -37.22 4.73 12.31
CA SER A 14 -35.75 4.69 12.31
C SER A 14 -35.11 5.82 11.51
N PHE A 15 -35.82 6.33 10.49
CA PHE A 15 -35.44 7.55 9.79
C PHE A 15 -35.85 8.73 10.66
N GLY A 16 -34.96 9.13 11.58
CA GLY A 16 -35.18 10.27 12.46
C GLY A 16 -35.69 11.50 11.69
N SER A 17 -36.48 12.35 12.36
CA SER A 17 -37.12 13.55 11.79
C SER A 17 -36.10 14.66 11.47
N ALA A 18 -35.12 14.35 10.63
CA ALA A 18 -34.21 15.32 10.08
C ALA A 18 -35.00 16.22 9.12
N PRO A 19 -34.79 17.55 9.19
CA PRO A 19 -35.41 18.46 8.24
C PRO A 19 -34.93 18.12 6.83
N ASP A 20 -35.87 18.06 5.88
CA ASP A 20 -35.56 17.86 4.46
C ASP A 20 -34.50 18.88 4.01
N VAL A 21 -33.30 18.39 3.72
CA VAL A 21 -32.22 19.22 3.19
C VAL A 21 -32.41 19.30 1.68
N PRO A 22 -32.60 20.50 1.08
CA PRO A 22 -32.77 20.62 -0.36
C PRO A 22 -31.57 20.04 -1.10
N ALA A 23 -31.81 19.18 -2.10
CA ALA A 23 -30.77 18.53 -2.91
C ALA A 23 -29.71 19.52 -3.47
N GLY A 24 -30.11 20.78 -3.71
CA GLY A 24 -29.22 21.85 -4.14
C GLY A 24 -28.05 22.14 -3.19
N LEU A 25 -28.15 21.85 -1.89
CA LEU A 25 -27.05 22.03 -0.93
C LEU A 25 -25.92 21.02 -1.17
N TYR A 26 -26.24 19.75 -1.44
CA TYR A 26 -25.26 18.72 -1.77
C TYR A 26 -24.58 19.01 -3.11
N VAL A 27 -25.36 19.41 -4.12
CA VAL A 27 -24.84 19.79 -5.44
C VAL A 27 -23.93 21.02 -5.35
N ALA A 28 -24.29 22.02 -4.53
CA ALA A 28 -23.46 23.20 -4.30
C ALA A 28 -22.16 22.89 -3.54
N ALA A 29 -22.17 21.93 -2.62
CA ALA A 29 -20.97 21.43 -1.94
C ALA A 29 -20.05 20.70 -2.92
N GLY A 30 -20.61 19.80 -3.74
CA GLY A 30 -19.87 19.07 -4.79
C GLY A 30 -19.21 20.00 -5.81
N HIS A 31 -19.93 20.99 -6.33
CA HIS A 31 -19.34 21.99 -7.23
C HIS A 31 -18.20 22.80 -6.57
N ARG A 32 -18.30 23.10 -5.27
CA ARG A 32 -17.24 23.78 -4.53
C ARG A 32 -15.99 22.91 -4.38
N ALA A 33 -16.17 21.60 -4.14
CA ALA A 33 -15.07 20.64 -4.07
C ALA A 33 -14.34 20.51 -5.42
N VAL A 34 -15.10 20.37 -6.51
CA VAL A 34 -14.53 20.27 -7.87
C VAL A 34 -13.75 21.53 -8.26
N ARG A 35 -14.26 22.73 -7.94
CA ARG A 35 -13.54 23.99 -8.20
C ARG A 35 -12.22 24.08 -7.42
N ARG A 36 -12.17 23.62 -6.17
CA ARG A 36 -10.94 23.56 -5.37
C ARG A 36 -9.91 22.61 -5.98
N ARG A 37 -10.34 21.43 -6.44
CA ARG A 37 -9.44 20.45 -7.10
C ARG A 37 -8.84 21.00 -8.39
N ARG A 38 -9.65 21.64 -9.24
CA ARG A 38 -9.19 22.27 -10.50
C ARG A 38 -8.21 23.43 -10.26
N ALA A 39 -8.40 24.22 -9.21
CA ALA A 39 -7.49 25.31 -8.87
C ALA A 39 -6.09 24.80 -8.44
N ARG A 40 -6.03 23.66 -7.73
CA ARG A 40 -4.75 23.03 -7.33
C ARG A 40 -3.99 22.48 -8.54
N SER A 41 -4.68 21.82 -9.48
CA SER A 41 -4.05 21.28 -10.69
C SER A 41 -3.47 22.36 -11.61
N ALA A 42 -4.11 23.54 -11.69
CA ALA A 42 -3.62 24.64 -12.52
C ALA A 42 -2.34 25.30 -11.96
N ALA A 43 -2.12 25.28 -10.63
CA ALA A 43 -0.93 25.85 -10.01
C ALA A 43 0.34 25.02 -10.30
N ILE A 44 0.20 23.69 -10.43
CA ILE A 44 1.32 22.78 -10.71
C ILE A 44 1.81 22.94 -12.16
N ALA A 45 0.88 23.09 -13.11
CA ALA A 45 1.24 23.31 -14.53
C ALA A 45 1.99 24.64 -14.77
N ALA A 46 1.73 25.67 -13.95
CA ALA A 46 2.42 26.96 -14.07
C ALA A 46 3.89 26.91 -13.62
N CYS A 47 4.25 26.03 -12.67
CA CYS A 47 5.64 25.87 -12.21
C CYS A 47 6.52 25.17 -13.26
N ALA A 48 5.98 24.22 -14.03
CA ALA A 48 6.73 23.50 -15.06
C ALA A 48 7.20 24.41 -16.22
N ALA A 49 6.41 25.45 -16.56
CA ALA A 49 6.77 26.39 -17.62
C ALA A 49 7.92 27.35 -17.25
N ALA A 50 8.18 27.58 -15.95
CA ALA A 50 9.19 28.53 -15.50
C ALA A 50 10.62 27.96 -15.51
N VAL A 51 10.78 26.63 -15.47
CA VAL A 51 12.11 25.98 -15.41
C VAL A 51 12.81 25.94 -16.78
N VAL A 52 12.07 25.92 -17.88
CA VAL A 52 12.62 25.80 -19.24
C VAL A 52 13.31 27.08 -19.75
N VAL A 53 13.06 28.24 -19.14
CA VAL A 53 13.64 29.54 -19.59
C VAL A 53 14.91 29.93 -18.80
N GLY A 54 15.25 29.23 -17.72
CA GLY A 54 16.31 29.65 -16.79
C GLY A 54 17.73 29.10 -17.03
N ALA A 55 17.92 28.11 -17.90
CA ALA A 55 19.16 27.30 -17.91
C ALA A 55 20.21 27.70 -18.97
N ALA A 56 20.22 28.95 -19.46
CA ALA A 56 21.05 29.33 -20.63
C ALA A 56 22.27 30.24 -20.36
N TRP A 57 22.54 30.72 -19.14
CA TRP A 57 23.69 31.62 -18.90
C TRP A 57 24.41 31.36 -17.58
N GLY A 58 25.70 30.97 -17.67
CA GLY A 58 26.64 31.14 -16.58
C GLY A 58 27.78 30.13 -16.48
N VAL A 59 28.76 30.17 -17.39
CA VAL A 59 30.08 29.55 -17.17
C VAL A 59 31.13 30.66 -17.12
N ALA A 60 31.79 30.83 -15.96
CA ALA A 60 33.06 31.53 -15.85
C ALA A 60 33.86 31.00 -14.62
N PRO A 61 35.19 30.82 -14.73
CA PRO A 61 36.04 30.31 -13.65
C PRO A 61 36.75 31.45 -12.88
N ALA A 62 36.88 31.32 -11.56
CA ALA A 62 37.82 32.08 -10.72
C ALA A 62 38.12 31.26 -9.45
N HIS A 63 39.28 30.60 -9.31
CA HIS A 63 40.53 31.09 -8.72
C HIS A 63 40.38 31.77 -7.33
N SER A 64 40.94 31.09 -6.32
CA SER A 64 40.96 31.38 -4.88
C SER A 64 41.76 32.62 -4.48
N PRO A 65 41.63 33.07 -3.22
CA PRO A 65 42.78 32.96 -2.32
C PRO A 65 42.48 32.59 -0.85
N ARG A 66 43.49 31.94 -0.26
CA ARG A 66 43.85 31.75 1.16
C ARG A 66 43.15 32.65 2.20
N SER A 67 42.75 32.03 3.31
CA SER A 67 42.89 32.62 4.65
C SER A 67 43.59 31.65 5.60
N THR A 68 44.69 32.14 6.16
CA THR A 68 45.44 31.65 7.31
C THR A 68 44.79 32.17 8.58
N GLU A 69 44.48 31.31 9.55
CA GLU A 69 44.60 31.58 11.01
C GLU A 69 44.09 30.40 11.87
N THR A 70 45.03 29.72 12.53
CA THR A 70 44.92 29.10 13.87
C THR A 70 46.09 29.70 14.67
N PRO A 71 46.08 29.86 16.02
CA PRO A 71 45.65 28.83 16.99
C PRO A 71 45.09 29.35 18.35
N VAL A 72 44.36 28.52 19.12
CA VAL A 72 44.38 28.58 20.61
C VAL A 72 44.21 27.17 21.18
N ALA A 73 45.13 26.79 22.08
CA ALA A 73 45.12 25.60 22.91
C ALA A 73 45.06 26.01 24.39
N THR A 74 44.35 25.25 25.25
CA THR A 74 44.89 24.51 26.41
C THR A 74 43.78 23.99 27.32
N ASP A 75 43.86 22.69 27.64
CA ASP A 75 43.12 21.95 28.68
C ASP A 75 43.30 22.48 30.11
N PRO A 76 42.39 22.09 31.01
CA PRO A 76 42.81 21.47 32.28
C PRO A 76 42.07 20.16 32.64
N PRO A 77 42.64 19.32 33.52
CA PRO A 77 42.29 17.90 33.68
C PRO A 77 41.13 17.60 34.66
N ALA A 78 40.69 16.35 34.56
CA ALA A 78 39.58 15.65 35.20
C ALA A 78 39.41 15.75 36.73
N PRO A 79 38.18 15.47 37.21
CA PRO A 79 37.96 14.62 38.37
C PRO A 79 37.33 13.26 37.99
N THR A 80 37.77 12.23 38.70
CA THR A 80 37.37 10.82 38.66
C THR A 80 36.07 10.54 39.44
N SER A 81 35.41 9.43 39.04
CA SER A 81 34.40 8.63 39.76
C SER A 81 32.92 9.04 39.62
N PRO A 82 31.93 8.10 39.69
CA PRO A 82 32.01 6.67 39.99
C PRO A 82 31.51 5.73 38.86
N SER A 83 31.88 4.45 38.95
CA SER A 83 31.35 3.34 38.13
C SER A 83 29.83 3.16 38.32
N PRO A 84 29.03 3.04 37.25
CA PRO A 84 27.66 2.54 37.37
C PRO A 84 27.69 1.04 37.61
N THR A 85 27.47 0.63 38.86
CA THR A 85 27.03 -0.73 39.19
C THR A 85 25.53 -0.80 38.93
N GLY A 86 25.15 -1.55 37.90
CA GLY A 86 23.76 -1.82 37.55
C GLY A 86 23.56 -1.70 36.07
N SER A 87 23.97 -2.73 35.32
CA SER A 87 23.36 -2.98 34.01
C SER A 87 21.87 -3.23 34.31
N PRO A 88 20.94 -2.35 33.91
CA PRO A 88 19.53 -2.66 34.05
C PRO A 88 19.30 -3.99 33.35
N ALA A 89 18.58 -4.91 34.02
CA ALA A 89 18.03 -6.06 33.32
C ALA A 89 17.28 -5.51 32.09
N PRO A 90 17.49 -6.07 30.88
CA PRO A 90 16.79 -5.60 29.69
C PRO A 90 15.31 -5.55 30.03
N SER A 91 14.71 -4.37 29.88
CA SER A 91 13.27 -4.23 30.03
C SER A 91 12.65 -5.21 29.02
N PRO A 92 11.59 -5.96 29.37
CA PRO A 92 10.88 -6.86 28.46
C PRO A 92 10.23 -6.15 27.24
N GLN A 93 10.61 -4.90 26.97
CA GLN A 93 10.25 -4.12 25.79
C GLN A 93 11.38 -4.04 24.74
N ASP A 94 12.57 -4.58 25.02
CA ASP A 94 13.69 -4.68 24.05
C ASP A 94 13.69 -6.02 23.29
N GLU A 95 12.56 -6.73 23.24
CA GLU A 95 12.46 -7.85 22.30
C GLU A 95 12.54 -7.30 20.86
N PRO A 96 13.43 -7.85 20.02
CA PRO A 96 13.57 -7.39 18.64
C PRO A 96 12.23 -7.53 17.94
N HIS A 97 11.63 -6.40 17.55
CA HIS A 97 10.45 -6.38 16.69
C HIS A 97 10.70 -7.31 15.52
N LEU A 98 9.88 -8.36 15.40
CA LEU A 98 10.09 -9.43 14.41
C LEU A 98 10.11 -8.91 12.97
N PHE A 99 9.53 -7.73 12.73
CA PHE A 99 9.55 -7.07 11.44
C PHE A 99 9.78 -5.56 11.58
N PRO A 100 10.77 -4.97 10.89
CA PRO A 100 10.92 -3.52 10.83
C PRO A 100 9.69 -2.89 10.17
N TRP A 101 9.33 -1.68 10.62
CA TRP A 101 8.24 -0.90 10.03
C TRP A 101 8.65 -0.36 8.66
N ARG A 102 7.86 -0.63 7.62
CA ARG A 102 8.12 -0.11 6.27
C ARG A 102 7.88 1.40 6.23
N LYS A 103 8.52 2.09 5.28
CA LYS A 103 8.23 3.50 5.01
C LYS A 103 6.81 3.60 4.45
N GLY A 104 6.03 4.54 4.96
CA GLY A 104 4.62 4.73 4.55
C GLY A 104 3.61 3.79 5.23
N GLU A 105 4.05 2.77 5.96
CA GLU A 105 3.17 1.88 6.72
C GLU A 105 2.44 2.68 7.83
N PRO A 106 1.13 2.44 8.04
CA PRO A 106 0.40 3.02 9.16
C PRO A 106 1.08 2.74 10.50
N PRO A 107 0.92 3.60 11.52
CA PRO A 107 1.61 3.44 12.81
C PRO A 107 0.99 2.38 13.73
N ALA A 108 0.17 1.49 13.20
CA ALA A 108 -0.33 0.30 13.88
C ALA A 108 -0.54 -0.82 12.86
N ARG A 109 -0.35 -2.07 13.28
CA ARG A 109 -0.57 -3.27 12.46
C ARG A 109 -1.00 -4.44 13.34
N THR A 110 -1.56 -5.45 12.72
CA THR A 110 -1.91 -6.73 13.36
C THR A 110 -0.72 -7.67 13.31
N MET A 111 -0.53 -8.41 14.40
CA MET A 111 0.52 -9.40 14.59
C MET A 111 -0.12 -10.68 15.17
N PRO A 112 -0.82 -11.51 14.39
CA PRO A 112 -1.33 -12.78 14.89
C PRO A 112 -0.20 -13.67 15.43
N PRO A 113 -0.35 -14.33 16.60
CA PRO A 113 -1.51 -14.31 17.50
C PRO A 113 -1.47 -13.19 18.56
N ASP A 114 -0.38 -12.41 18.60
CA ASP A 114 -0.06 -11.41 19.63
C ASP A 114 -0.91 -10.13 19.59
N GLY A 115 -1.80 -10.01 18.60
CA GLY A 115 -2.84 -8.97 18.53
C GLY A 115 -2.41 -7.71 17.80
N LEU A 116 -2.60 -6.54 18.43
CA LEU A 116 -2.36 -5.22 17.83
C LEU A 116 -1.00 -4.65 18.25
N GLU A 117 -0.10 -4.44 17.30
CA GLU A 117 1.18 -3.74 17.50
C GLU A 117 1.05 -2.26 17.12
N ILE A 118 1.42 -1.36 18.04
CA ILE A 118 1.45 0.09 17.79
C ILE A 118 2.91 0.55 17.72
N ARG A 119 3.25 1.27 16.65
CA ARG A 119 4.60 1.76 16.40
C ARG A 119 5.09 2.66 17.54
N GLN A 120 6.31 2.42 18.00
CA GLN A 120 6.91 3.22 19.07
C GLN A 120 6.92 4.71 18.69
N GLY A 121 6.36 5.55 19.57
CA GLY A 121 6.23 6.99 19.38
C GLY A 121 4.95 7.44 18.66
N ALA A 122 4.07 6.52 18.27
CA ALA A 122 2.74 6.86 17.79
C ALA A 122 1.83 7.29 18.95
N VAL A 123 0.89 8.20 18.68
CA VAL A 123 -0.07 8.73 19.64
C VAL A 123 -1.47 8.34 19.21
N VAL A 124 -2.10 7.45 19.98
CA VAL A 124 -3.52 7.09 19.79
C VAL A 124 -4.39 8.19 20.38
N HIS A 125 -5.15 8.87 19.53
CA HIS A 125 -6.12 9.90 19.91
C HIS A 125 -7.45 9.28 20.32
N GLU A 126 -7.88 8.24 19.61
CA GLU A 126 -9.09 7.49 19.90
C GLU A 126 -8.90 6.01 19.54
N ARG A 127 -9.48 5.13 20.36
CA ARG A 127 -9.52 3.69 20.13
C ARG A 127 -10.92 3.17 20.39
N ARG A 128 -11.41 2.32 19.50
CA ARG A 128 -12.66 1.56 19.67
C ARG A 128 -12.34 0.09 19.43
N ASP A 129 -12.71 -0.76 20.35
CA ASP A 129 -12.55 -2.21 20.24
C ASP A 129 -13.91 -2.86 19.95
N ASP A 130 -13.89 -4.14 19.56
CA ASP A 130 -15.10 -4.95 19.33
C ASP A 130 -16.06 -4.29 18.30
N LEU A 131 -15.50 -3.95 17.14
CA LEU A 131 -16.24 -3.31 16.06
C LEU A 131 -17.29 -4.24 15.41
N PHE A 132 -17.07 -5.55 15.53
CA PHE A 132 -17.89 -6.59 14.91
C PHE A 132 -18.44 -7.55 15.98
N PRO A 133 -19.36 -7.08 16.84
CA PRO A 133 -19.86 -7.88 17.95
C PRO A 133 -20.51 -9.16 17.43
N GLY A 134 -20.08 -10.30 17.99
CA GLY A 134 -20.58 -11.63 17.62
C GLY A 134 -19.71 -12.38 16.61
N LYS A 135 -18.68 -11.75 16.04
CA LYS A 135 -17.62 -12.47 15.32
C LYS A 135 -16.63 -13.13 16.28
N ALA A 136 -15.95 -14.16 15.78
CA ALA A 136 -14.83 -14.80 16.48
C ALA A 136 -13.49 -14.07 16.28
N THR A 137 -13.50 -12.91 15.62
CA THR A 137 -12.34 -12.07 15.34
C THR A 137 -12.23 -10.97 16.40
N GLU A 138 -11.01 -10.57 16.70
CA GLU A 138 -10.73 -9.33 17.41
C GLU A 138 -10.69 -8.18 16.42
N SER A 139 -11.11 -6.98 16.86
CA SER A 139 -11.08 -5.79 16.01
C SER A 139 -10.84 -4.52 16.81
N ALA A 140 -10.18 -3.56 16.15
CA ALA A 140 -9.95 -2.24 16.69
C ALA A 140 -10.00 -1.17 15.60
N ALA A 141 -10.61 -0.03 15.91
CA ALA A 141 -10.47 1.19 15.13
C ALA A 141 -9.57 2.17 15.88
N LEU A 142 -8.65 2.82 15.16
CA LEU A 142 -7.69 3.76 15.72
C LEU A 142 -7.72 5.09 14.97
N ASP A 143 -7.85 6.19 15.71
CA ASP A 143 -7.42 7.51 15.27
C ASP A 143 -6.04 7.74 15.86
N ILE A 144 -5.00 7.73 15.03
CA ILE A 144 -3.61 7.64 15.48
C ILE A 144 -2.72 8.60 14.69
N SER A 145 -1.75 9.24 15.37
CA SER A 145 -0.73 10.06 14.70
C SER A 145 0.68 9.55 14.94
N TYR A 146 1.54 9.77 13.95
CA TYR A 146 2.96 9.43 14.03
C TYR A 146 3.77 10.39 13.17
N ARG A 147 4.82 10.99 13.76
CA ARG A 147 5.73 11.94 13.07
C ARG A 147 5.02 13.09 12.33
N GLY A 148 3.86 13.52 12.83
CA GLY A 148 3.09 14.63 12.28
C GLY A 148 1.96 14.21 11.32
N ASP A 149 1.96 12.96 10.85
CA ASP A 149 0.88 12.42 10.02
C ASP A 149 -0.21 11.80 10.90
N ARG A 150 -1.47 11.92 10.46
CA ARG A 150 -2.63 11.35 11.15
C ARG A 150 -3.31 10.31 10.26
N TRP A 151 -3.72 9.22 10.87
CA TRP A 151 -4.30 8.06 10.22
C TRP A 151 -5.58 7.65 10.94
N TRP A 152 -6.54 7.16 10.16
CA TRP A 152 -7.68 6.39 10.64
C TRP A 152 -7.52 4.96 10.18
N LEU A 153 -7.56 4.03 11.12
CA LEU A 153 -7.35 2.60 10.89
C LEU A 153 -8.54 1.81 11.39
N VAL A 154 -8.92 0.77 10.66
CA VAL A 154 -9.70 -0.36 11.18
C VAL A 154 -8.85 -1.60 10.98
N LEU A 155 -8.72 -2.39 12.02
CA LEU A 155 -7.94 -3.63 12.04
C LEU A 155 -8.85 -4.76 12.52
N GLU A 156 -8.76 -5.92 11.89
CA GLU A 156 -9.47 -7.15 12.29
C GLU A 156 -8.48 -8.32 12.21
N TRP A 157 -8.45 -9.19 13.22
CA TRP A 157 -7.53 -10.33 13.28
C TRP A 157 -8.10 -11.50 14.07
N ASP A 158 -7.60 -12.69 13.77
CA ASP A 158 -7.83 -13.94 14.51
C ASP A 158 -6.59 -14.85 14.42
N ASP A 159 -6.74 -16.12 14.82
CA ASP A 159 -5.67 -17.13 14.73
C ASP A 159 -5.26 -17.47 13.28
N GLY A 160 -6.13 -17.18 12.30
CA GLY A 160 -5.98 -17.58 10.89
C GLY A 160 -5.49 -16.45 9.98
N GLY A 161 -5.63 -15.19 10.38
CA GLY A 161 -5.17 -14.06 9.57
C GLY A 161 -5.49 -12.71 10.17
N SER A 162 -5.20 -11.68 9.39
CA SER A 162 -5.53 -10.31 9.74
C SER A 162 -5.74 -9.45 8.52
N SER A 163 -6.58 -8.42 8.67
CA SER A 163 -6.80 -7.42 7.64
C SER A 163 -6.81 -6.02 8.26
N MET A 164 -6.54 -5.02 7.43
CA MET A 164 -6.45 -3.62 7.82
C MET A 164 -6.95 -2.70 6.71
N SER A 165 -7.81 -1.75 7.06
CA SER A 165 -8.17 -0.60 6.25
C SER A 165 -7.54 0.65 6.87
N SER A 166 -7.00 1.53 6.02
CA SER A 166 -6.38 2.76 6.48
C SER A 166 -6.67 3.92 5.53
N THR A 167 -6.88 5.11 6.08
CA THR A 167 -6.99 6.35 5.32
C THR A 167 -6.42 7.52 6.12
N ARG A 168 -6.03 8.60 5.45
CA ARG A 168 -5.68 9.84 6.14
C ARG A 168 -6.88 10.79 6.14
N PRO A 169 -7.13 11.54 7.23
CA PRO A 169 -8.23 12.50 7.29
C PRO A 169 -8.21 13.52 6.13
N GLU A 170 -7.03 13.92 5.67
CA GLU A 170 -6.83 14.86 4.56
C GLU A 170 -7.19 14.30 3.17
N ASP A 171 -7.29 12.98 3.01
CA ASP A 171 -7.68 12.35 1.75
C ASP A 171 -9.18 12.56 1.44
N GLY A 172 -9.96 12.89 2.47
CA GLY A 172 -11.38 13.22 2.35
C GLY A 172 -12.28 12.02 2.05
N PHE A 173 -11.82 10.80 2.39
CA PHE A 173 -12.64 9.60 2.29
C PHE A 173 -13.86 9.65 3.22
N ALA A 174 -13.69 10.18 4.43
CA ALA A 174 -14.75 10.39 5.40
C ALA A 174 -14.58 11.75 6.10
N ASP A 175 -15.69 12.34 6.54
CA ASP A 175 -15.70 13.66 7.21
C ASP A 175 -15.23 13.59 8.68
N SER A 176 -15.20 12.40 9.28
CA SER A 176 -14.78 12.17 10.66
C SER A 176 -14.35 10.71 10.89
N PHE A 177 -13.64 10.47 11.99
CA PHE A 177 -13.29 9.13 12.43
C PHE A 177 -14.55 8.26 12.63
N ASP A 178 -15.62 8.80 13.23
CA ASP A 178 -16.92 8.13 13.34
C ASP A 178 -17.53 7.74 11.99
N ALA A 179 -17.43 8.61 10.99
CA ALA A 179 -17.97 8.32 9.66
C ALA A 179 -17.17 7.22 8.97
N PHE A 180 -15.84 7.26 9.11
CA PHE A 180 -14.95 6.20 8.63
C PHE A 180 -15.26 4.85 9.30
N VAL A 181 -15.25 4.78 10.64
CA VAL A 181 -15.53 3.54 11.38
C VAL A 181 -16.90 2.98 11.04
N ARG A 182 -17.92 3.84 10.92
CA ARG A 182 -19.27 3.40 10.53
C ARG A 182 -19.31 2.82 9.12
N ALA A 183 -18.57 3.40 8.17
CA ALA A 183 -18.49 2.88 6.82
C ALA A 183 -17.83 1.49 6.79
N GLU A 184 -16.72 1.33 7.51
CA GLU A 184 -16.02 0.05 7.65
C GLU A 184 -16.89 -1.02 8.34
N VAL A 185 -17.58 -0.65 9.42
CA VAL A 185 -18.51 -1.57 10.13
C VAL A 185 -19.69 -1.96 9.26
N ALA A 186 -20.25 -1.03 8.49
CA ALA A 186 -21.37 -1.31 7.58
C ALA A 186 -21.00 -2.29 6.46
N ASN A 187 -19.73 -2.39 6.10
CA ASN A 187 -19.22 -3.37 5.13
C ASN A 187 -19.02 -4.77 5.73
N GLY A 188 -19.32 -4.97 7.02
CA GLY A 188 -19.29 -6.30 7.64
C GLY A 188 -17.90 -6.78 8.07
N GLY A 189 -16.89 -5.92 8.08
CA GLY A 189 -15.50 -6.27 8.41
C GLY A 189 -14.70 -6.82 7.24
N MET A 190 -13.43 -7.12 7.47
CA MET A 190 -12.46 -7.42 6.43
C MET A 190 -11.88 -8.86 6.47
N THR A 191 -12.03 -9.61 7.57
CA THR A 191 -11.52 -11.00 7.67
C THR A 191 -12.60 -12.07 7.64
N SER A 192 -13.87 -11.71 7.45
CA SER A 192 -14.93 -12.69 7.24
C SER A 192 -15.55 -12.48 5.87
N ALA A 193 -15.72 -13.56 5.11
CA ALA A 193 -16.78 -13.60 4.11
C ALA A 193 -18.07 -13.14 4.82
N PRO A 194 -18.76 -12.10 4.32
CA PRO A 194 -19.97 -11.58 4.93
C PRO A 194 -20.94 -12.72 5.26
N ALA A 195 -21.52 -12.73 6.47
CA ALA A 195 -22.50 -13.74 6.85
C ALA A 195 -23.81 -13.67 6.03
N ASP A 196 -23.97 -12.62 5.22
CA ASP A 196 -24.99 -12.45 4.19
C ASP A 196 -24.41 -11.54 3.08
N ASP A 197 -24.74 -11.81 1.81
CA ASP A 197 -24.33 -11.14 0.56
C ASP A 197 -24.20 -9.59 0.64
N VAL A 198 -23.14 -9.05 1.23
CA VAL A 198 -22.78 -7.62 1.13
C VAL A 198 -21.55 -7.52 0.24
N PRO A 199 -21.68 -7.04 -1.00
CA PRO A 199 -20.57 -6.95 -1.93
C PRO A 199 -19.46 -5.99 -1.51
N GLY A 200 -18.24 -6.47 -1.36
CA GLY A 200 -17.06 -5.64 -1.50
C GLY A 200 -16.81 -5.37 -2.97
N LEU A 201 -16.92 -4.11 -3.35
CA LEU A 201 -16.57 -3.70 -4.71
C LEU A 201 -15.05 -3.76 -4.87
N ALA A 202 -14.55 -4.38 -5.95
CA ALA A 202 -13.16 -4.24 -6.36
C ALA A 202 -12.86 -2.78 -6.72
N GLY A 203 -12.44 -1.99 -5.73
CA GLY A 203 -12.24 -0.54 -5.86
C GLY A 203 -13.48 0.24 -6.31
N GLY A 204 -14.70 -0.26 -6.03
CA GLY A 204 -15.94 0.39 -6.51
C GLY A 204 -16.36 0.01 -7.94
N LEU A 205 -15.65 -0.88 -8.63
CA LEU A 205 -15.83 -1.10 -10.07
C LEU A 205 -16.75 -2.25 -10.44
N ALA A 206 -16.73 -3.33 -9.68
CA ALA A 206 -17.58 -4.49 -9.90
C ALA A 206 -17.75 -5.28 -8.61
N THR A 207 -18.87 -5.98 -8.55
CA THR A 207 -19.31 -6.89 -7.51
C THR A 207 -19.48 -8.26 -8.12
N TRP A 208 -19.06 -9.33 -7.45
CA TRP A 208 -19.24 -10.68 -7.96
C TRP A 208 -19.88 -11.59 -6.91
N HIS A 209 -20.87 -12.38 -7.31
CA HIS A 209 -21.63 -13.29 -6.45
C HIS A 209 -21.60 -14.70 -7.04
N GLY A 210 -20.45 -15.38 -6.97
CA GLY A 210 -20.33 -16.80 -7.33
C GLY A 210 -21.04 -17.19 -8.63
N GLY A 211 -20.78 -16.44 -9.69
CA GLY A 211 -21.40 -16.62 -11.02
C GLY A 211 -22.28 -15.45 -11.50
N ASN A 212 -22.66 -14.51 -10.64
CA ASN A 212 -23.30 -13.26 -11.06
C ASN A 212 -22.35 -12.07 -10.90
N LEU A 213 -21.90 -11.48 -12.01
CA LEU A 213 -21.04 -10.30 -12.03
C LEU A 213 -21.87 -9.04 -12.28
N GLU A 214 -21.82 -8.10 -11.34
CA GLU A 214 -22.46 -6.80 -11.42
C GLU A 214 -21.40 -5.70 -11.54
N ALA A 215 -21.20 -5.19 -12.76
CA ALA A 215 -20.32 -4.05 -12.98
C ALA A 215 -21.00 -2.73 -12.57
N ALA A 216 -20.26 -1.83 -11.92
CA ALA A 216 -20.76 -0.51 -11.56
C ALA A 216 -21.11 0.33 -12.81
N PRO A 217 -22.04 1.31 -12.71
CA PRO A 217 -22.38 2.18 -13.84
C PRO A 217 -21.15 2.85 -14.47
N GLY A 218 -20.99 2.70 -15.79
CA GLY A 218 -19.85 3.26 -16.53
C GLY A 218 -18.62 2.36 -16.59
N VAL A 219 -18.64 1.21 -15.91
CA VAL A 219 -17.60 0.18 -16.01
C VAL A 219 -17.96 -0.79 -17.13
N THR A 220 -16.97 -1.15 -17.95
CA THR A 220 -17.09 -2.16 -19.01
C THR A 220 -16.21 -3.36 -18.66
N VAL A 221 -16.78 -4.56 -18.66
CA VAL A 221 -16.01 -5.81 -18.58
C VAL A 221 -15.42 -6.09 -19.96
N VAL A 222 -14.10 -6.00 -20.09
CA VAL A 222 -13.36 -6.19 -21.35
C VAL A 222 -13.00 -7.66 -21.55
N ARG A 223 -12.65 -8.35 -20.47
CA ARG A 223 -12.26 -9.76 -20.49
C ARG A 223 -12.61 -10.40 -19.15
N GLN A 224 -12.97 -11.68 -19.22
CA GLN A 224 -13.27 -12.54 -18.08
C GLN A 224 -12.53 -13.88 -18.24
N VAL A 225 -12.01 -14.40 -17.14
CA VAL A 225 -11.42 -15.74 -17.02
C VAL A 225 -12.11 -16.41 -15.84
N GLU A 226 -12.90 -17.43 -16.13
CA GLU A 226 -13.63 -18.22 -15.13
C GLU A 226 -12.69 -19.22 -14.45
N ASP A 227 -12.91 -19.43 -13.15
CA ASP A 227 -12.21 -20.39 -12.30
C ASP A 227 -10.68 -20.38 -12.43
N PRO A 228 -9.99 -19.22 -12.39
CA PRO A 228 -8.54 -19.17 -12.51
C PRO A 228 -7.83 -19.81 -11.31
N VAL A 229 -8.46 -19.87 -10.13
CA VAL A 229 -7.92 -20.49 -8.91
C VAL A 229 -8.52 -21.90 -8.75
N PRO A 230 -7.76 -22.99 -8.99
CA PRO A 230 -8.30 -24.34 -8.94
C PRO A 230 -8.84 -24.71 -7.55
N GLY A 231 -10.10 -25.16 -7.52
CA GLY A 231 -10.75 -25.61 -6.27
C GLY A 231 -11.43 -24.49 -5.49
N ASP A 232 -11.41 -23.26 -6.01
CA ASP A 232 -12.14 -22.12 -5.47
C ASP A 232 -13.07 -21.53 -6.54
N ASP A 233 -14.19 -20.94 -6.10
CA ASP A 233 -15.02 -20.14 -7.00
C ASP A 233 -14.27 -18.83 -7.21
N SER A 234 -13.82 -18.57 -8.44
CA SER A 234 -12.96 -17.43 -8.72
C SER A 234 -13.21 -16.79 -10.08
N LEU A 235 -12.88 -15.50 -10.19
CA LEU A 235 -13.09 -14.74 -11.42
C LEU A 235 -11.95 -13.74 -11.67
N GLY A 236 -11.22 -13.94 -12.76
CA GLY A 236 -10.26 -12.96 -13.28
C GLY A 236 -10.94 -11.99 -14.24
N LEU A 237 -10.78 -10.68 -14.03
CA LEU A 237 -11.41 -9.63 -14.84
C LEU A 237 -10.43 -8.59 -15.36
N VAL A 238 -10.71 -8.11 -16.57
CA VAL A 238 -10.21 -6.83 -17.09
C VAL A 238 -11.39 -5.87 -17.16
N LEU A 239 -11.35 -4.85 -16.32
CA LEU A 239 -12.37 -3.81 -16.23
C LEU A 239 -11.86 -2.53 -16.89
N ARG A 240 -12.73 -1.79 -17.57
CA ARG A 240 -12.44 -0.46 -18.10
C ARG A 240 -13.40 0.57 -17.53
N SER A 241 -12.86 1.64 -16.97
CA SER A 241 -13.63 2.75 -16.40
C SER A 241 -12.90 4.07 -16.60
N GLU A 242 -13.60 5.10 -17.07
CA GLU A 242 -13.03 6.44 -17.28
C GLU A 242 -11.73 6.46 -18.10
N GLY A 243 -11.61 5.57 -19.08
CA GLY A 243 -10.41 5.43 -19.93
C GLY A 243 -9.25 4.68 -19.28
N ARG A 244 -9.37 4.26 -18.01
CA ARG A 244 -8.39 3.44 -17.30
C ARG A 244 -8.76 1.96 -17.39
N THR A 245 -7.76 1.10 -17.33
CA THR A 245 -7.90 -0.35 -17.28
C THR A 245 -7.49 -0.84 -15.90
N THR A 246 -8.34 -1.66 -15.28
CA THR A 246 -8.09 -2.30 -13.99
C THR A 246 -8.15 -3.81 -14.18
N TRP A 247 -7.21 -4.52 -13.57
CA TRP A 247 -7.24 -5.97 -13.47
C TRP A 247 -7.73 -6.35 -12.08
N ALA A 248 -8.56 -7.38 -11.99
CA ALA A 248 -9.08 -7.87 -10.72
C ALA A 248 -9.11 -9.40 -10.72
N LEU A 249 -8.90 -9.98 -9.54
CA LEU A 249 -9.11 -11.38 -9.22
C LEU A 249 -10.07 -11.40 -8.04
N PHE A 250 -11.20 -12.07 -8.23
CA PHE A 250 -12.16 -12.37 -7.18
C PHE A 250 -12.01 -13.83 -6.77
N THR A 251 -12.13 -14.08 -5.47
CA THR A 251 -12.22 -15.41 -4.85
C THR A 251 -13.45 -15.44 -3.94
N GLN A 252 -13.74 -16.57 -3.28
CA GLN A 252 -15.01 -16.76 -2.55
C GLN A 252 -15.33 -15.62 -1.55
N GLY A 253 -16.54 -15.06 -1.65
CA GLY A 253 -17.02 -13.95 -0.80
C GLY A 253 -17.40 -12.69 -1.58
N GLY A 254 -17.02 -12.62 -2.87
CA GLY A 254 -17.43 -11.55 -3.78
C GLY A 254 -16.58 -10.28 -3.73
N ASP A 255 -15.64 -10.25 -2.79
CA ASP A 255 -14.59 -9.24 -2.70
C ASP A 255 -13.44 -9.63 -3.63
N ALA A 256 -12.84 -8.65 -4.29
CA ALA A 256 -11.62 -8.92 -5.04
C ALA A 256 -10.47 -9.22 -4.05
N SER A 257 -9.89 -10.42 -4.13
CA SER A 257 -8.68 -10.76 -3.38
C SER A 257 -7.47 -9.96 -3.86
N ALA A 258 -7.47 -9.57 -5.15
CA ALA A 258 -6.49 -8.67 -5.72
C ALA A 258 -7.11 -7.77 -6.79
N TRP A 259 -6.67 -6.52 -6.83
CA TRP A 259 -6.95 -5.63 -7.95
C TRP A 259 -5.81 -4.63 -8.13
N GLU A 260 -5.64 -4.18 -9.38
CA GLU A 260 -4.56 -3.27 -9.73
C GLU A 260 -4.86 -2.50 -11.03
N LEU A 261 -4.38 -1.26 -11.12
CA LEU A 261 -4.42 -0.52 -12.38
C LEU A 261 -3.38 -1.11 -13.35
N GLU A 262 -3.76 -1.32 -14.61
CA GLU A 262 -2.88 -1.92 -15.64
C GLU A 262 -1.59 -1.11 -15.88
N ALA A 263 -1.65 0.21 -15.70
CA ALA A 263 -0.47 1.07 -15.80
C ALA A 263 0.49 0.90 -14.62
N GLU A 264 0.01 0.35 -13.50
CA GLU A 264 0.69 0.32 -12.21
C GLU A 264 1.15 -1.08 -11.79
N SER A 265 0.66 -2.11 -12.47
CA SER A 265 0.88 -3.51 -12.12
C SER A 265 2.29 -4.03 -12.27
N GLY A 266 3.11 -3.32 -13.06
CA GLY A 266 4.43 -3.81 -13.44
C GLY A 266 4.40 -5.01 -14.38
N TRP A 267 3.24 -5.57 -14.74
CA TRP A 267 3.15 -6.64 -15.73
C TRP A 267 2.77 -6.10 -17.11
N LEU A 268 3.23 -6.77 -18.16
CA LEU A 268 2.88 -6.42 -19.54
C LEU A 268 1.45 -6.81 -19.90
N THR A 269 0.97 -7.92 -19.31
CA THR A 269 -0.31 -8.52 -19.70
C THR A 269 -1.11 -8.97 -18.49
N PHE A 270 -2.43 -8.93 -18.65
CA PHE A 270 -3.37 -9.47 -17.69
C PHE A 270 -3.11 -10.95 -17.38
N ASP A 271 -2.72 -11.74 -18.38
CA ASP A 271 -2.47 -13.18 -18.18
C ASP A 271 -1.27 -13.46 -17.27
N GLN A 272 -0.21 -12.66 -17.37
CA GLN A 272 0.96 -12.79 -16.50
C GLN A 272 0.63 -12.37 -15.07
N TRP A 273 -0.06 -11.23 -14.91
CA TRP A 273 -0.54 -10.76 -13.61
C TRP A 273 -1.48 -11.77 -12.95
N LEU A 274 -2.46 -12.29 -13.71
CA LEU A 274 -3.43 -13.27 -13.20
C LEU A 274 -2.73 -14.57 -12.80
N ALA A 275 -1.79 -15.08 -13.60
CA ALA A 275 -1.05 -16.28 -13.27
C ALA A 275 -0.21 -16.13 -11.99
N ASP A 276 0.40 -14.96 -11.78
CA ASP A 276 1.16 -14.68 -10.56
C ASP A 276 0.27 -14.61 -9.32
N HIS A 277 -0.90 -13.96 -9.42
CA HIS A 277 -1.87 -13.93 -8.32
C HIS A 277 -2.47 -15.30 -8.03
N VAL A 278 -2.80 -16.11 -9.05
CA VAL A 278 -3.25 -17.50 -8.86
C VAL A 278 -2.17 -18.32 -8.14
N ALA A 279 -0.89 -18.15 -8.50
CA ALA A 279 0.20 -18.83 -7.81
C ALA A 279 0.28 -18.40 -6.34
N LEU A 280 0.09 -17.10 -6.04
CA LEU A 280 0.03 -16.61 -4.66
C LEU A 280 -1.12 -17.24 -3.86
N GLU A 281 -2.35 -17.24 -4.40
CA GLU A 281 -3.53 -17.81 -3.73
C GLU A 281 -3.41 -19.32 -3.49
N THR A 282 -2.83 -20.04 -4.45
CA THR A 282 -2.69 -21.51 -4.38
C THR A 282 -1.45 -21.98 -3.63
N GLY A 283 -0.58 -21.08 -3.16
CA GLY A 283 0.75 -21.41 -2.65
C GLY A 283 1.65 -22.04 -3.72
N GLY A 284 1.32 -21.86 -5.00
CA GLY A 284 2.11 -22.28 -6.14
C GLY A 284 3.36 -21.41 -6.35
N PRO A 285 4.32 -21.88 -7.17
CA PRO A 285 5.49 -21.10 -7.48
C PRO A 285 5.11 -19.87 -8.31
N ARG A 286 5.32 -18.68 -7.73
CA ARG A 286 5.21 -17.39 -8.43
C ARG A 286 6.24 -17.27 -9.55
N VAL A 287 6.00 -16.38 -10.51
CA VAL A 287 6.95 -16.15 -11.61
C VAL A 287 8.20 -15.49 -11.04
N ARG A 288 9.24 -16.30 -10.84
CA ARG A 288 10.55 -15.85 -10.36
C ARG A 288 11.52 -15.87 -11.52
N LEU A 289 11.81 -14.69 -12.10
CA LEU A 289 12.70 -14.59 -13.26
C LEU A 289 14.16 -14.87 -12.88
N VAL A 290 14.57 -14.45 -11.68
CA VAL A 290 15.93 -14.61 -11.16
C VAL A 290 15.93 -15.05 -9.69
N GLU A 291 17.03 -15.66 -9.27
CA GLU A 291 17.32 -16.02 -7.88
C GLU A 291 18.57 -15.28 -7.42
N LEU A 292 18.56 -14.79 -6.18
CA LEU A 292 19.72 -14.14 -5.56
C LEU A 292 20.75 -15.20 -5.15
N GLU A 293 22.04 -14.93 -5.38
CA GLU A 293 23.15 -15.77 -4.96
C GLU A 293 23.79 -15.24 -3.67
N ASP A 294 24.60 -16.06 -3.00
CA ASP A 294 25.25 -15.69 -1.74
C ASP A 294 26.27 -14.55 -1.89
N ASP A 295 26.77 -14.31 -3.11
CA ASP A 295 27.68 -13.21 -3.41
C ASP A 295 26.95 -11.87 -3.71
N GLY A 296 25.61 -11.88 -3.67
CA GLY A 296 24.77 -10.70 -3.94
C GLY A 296 24.50 -10.45 -5.43
N THR A 297 24.90 -11.36 -6.32
CA THR A 297 24.49 -11.36 -7.73
C THR A 297 23.18 -12.13 -7.92
N VAL A 298 22.55 -12.02 -9.09
CA VAL A 298 21.40 -12.85 -9.45
C VAL A 298 21.74 -13.79 -10.60
N ARG A 299 21.10 -14.96 -10.59
CA ARG A 299 21.11 -15.89 -11.73
C ARG A 299 19.71 -16.13 -12.28
N PRO A 300 19.56 -16.42 -13.59
CA PRO A 300 18.29 -16.85 -14.17
C PRO A 300 17.68 -18.04 -13.41
N ALA A 301 16.39 -17.94 -13.07
CA ALA A 301 15.65 -19.00 -12.39
C ALA A 301 14.68 -19.74 -13.33
N VAL A 302 14.37 -19.14 -14.49
CA VAL A 302 13.56 -19.77 -15.54
C VAL A 302 14.28 -19.75 -16.88
N ALA A 303 13.98 -20.73 -17.73
CA ALA A 303 14.56 -20.83 -19.06
C ALA A 303 14.20 -19.60 -19.92
N GLY A 304 15.18 -19.10 -20.67
CA GLY A 304 14.99 -17.94 -21.55
C GLY A 304 15.10 -16.58 -20.86
N VAL A 305 15.40 -16.54 -19.55
CA VAL A 305 15.84 -15.30 -18.90
C VAL A 305 17.32 -15.07 -19.16
N GLU A 306 17.65 -13.87 -19.63
CA GLU A 306 19.02 -13.36 -19.79
C GLU A 306 19.23 -12.15 -18.88
N VAL A 307 20.25 -12.18 -18.01
CA VAL A 307 20.62 -11.03 -17.17
C VAL A 307 21.45 -10.06 -18.01
N LEU A 308 20.90 -8.87 -18.27
CA LEU A 308 21.53 -7.84 -19.10
C LEU A 308 22.42 -6.91 -18.28
N ASP A 309 21.97 -6.55 -17.08
CA ASP A 309 22.70 -5.74 -16.11
C ASP A 309 22.25 -6.12 -14.69
N GLN A 310 23.12 -5.94 -13.70
CA GLN A 310 22.76 -6.19 -12.31
C GLN A 310 23.59 -5.38 -11.32
N ARG A 311 23.02 -5.17 -10.14
CA ARG A 311 23.64 -4.44 -9.04
C ARG A 311 23.32 -5.13 -7.72
N ALA A 312 24.38 -5.56 -7.04
CA ALA A 312 24.28 -5.99 -5.65
C ALA A 312 24.00 -4.78 -4.74
N ARG A 313 23.14 -4.97 -3.74
CA ARG A 313 22.78 -3.97 -2.71
C ARG A 313 22.40 -2.60 -3.29
N PRO A 314 21.34 -2.52 -4.11
CA PRO A 314 20.85 -1.24 -4.63
C PRO A 314 20.46 -0.28 -3.48
N ASP A 315 20.69 1.02 -3.67
CA ASP A 315 20.32 2.05 -2.69
C ASP A 315 18.81 2.36 -2.79
N LEU A 316 18.01 1.52 -2.13
CA LEU A 316 16.54 1.56 -2.12
C LEU A 316 16.04 1.33 -0.68
N PRO A 317 16.38 2.24 0.26
CA PRO A 317 16.14 2.03 1.69
C PRO A 317 14.65 1.85 2.04
N ALA A 318 13.73 2.41 1.24
CA ALA A 318 12.30 2.21 1.44
C ALA A 318 11.84 0.75 1.28
N TYR A 319 12.65 -0.08 0.62
CA TYR A 319 12.43 -1.51 0.41
C TYR A 319 13.27 -2.38 1.35
N GLY A 320 13.97 -1.77 2.32
CA GLY A 320 14.81 -2.50 3.28
C GLY A 320 16.15 -3.00 2.72
N THR A 321 16.58 -2.54 1.54
CA THR A 321 17.81 -3.04 0.90
C THR A 321 19.09 -2.76 1.70
N SER A 322 19.05 -1.82 2.64
CA SER A 322 20.13 -1.53 3.58
C SER A 322 20.26 -2.56 4.71
N GLU A 323 19.22 -3.34 4.97
CA GLU A 323 19.11 -4.24 6.12
C GLU A 323 19.26 -5.71 5.72
N VAL A 324 18.91 -6.06 4.48
CA VAL A 324 18.93 -7.44 3.98
C VAL A 324 19.79 -7.59 2.72
N PRO A 325 20.37 -8.79 2.47
CA PRO A 325 20.99 -9.08 1.18
C PRO A 325 19.99 -8.83 0.06
N SER A 326 20.41 -8.09 -0.96
CA SER A 326 19.53 -7.65 -2.03
C SER A 326 20.28 -7.47 -3.33
N ALA A 327 19.57 -7.58 -4.44
CA ALA A 327 20.09 -7.29 -5.76
C ALA A 327 18.98 -6.71 -6.65
N LEU A 328 19.36 -5.84 -7.56
CA LEU A 328 18.51 -5.33 -8.63
C LEU A 328 19.10 -5.79 -9.96
N ALA A 329 18.27 -6.34 -10.85
CA ALA A 329 18.69 -6.77 -12.17
C ALA A 329 17.77 -6.24 -13.25
N LEU A 330 18.37 -6.01 -14.42
CA LEU A 330 17.67 -5.79 -15.67
C LEU A 330 17.82 -7.07 -16.48
N VAL A 331 16.72 -7.67 -16.87
CA VAL A 331 16.69 -8.95 -17.58
C VAL A 331 15.90 -8.85 -18.88
N SER A 332 16.20 -9.74 -19.82
CA SER A 332 15.38 -10.02 -20.99
C SER A 332 14.63 -11.33 -20.78
N TRP A 333 13.31 -11.34 -21.00
CA TRP A 333 12.47 -12.53 -20.93
C TRP A 333 11.30 -12.41 -21.89
N GLN A 334 11.09 -13.44 -22.71
CA GLN A 334 10.06 -13.46 -23.76
C GLN A 334 10.15 -12.31 -24.77
N GLY A 335 11.37 -11.81 -25.03
CA GLY A 335 11.61 -10.68 -25.95
C GLY A 335 11.43 -9.31 -25.31
N GLU A 336 11.08 -9.26 -24.03
CA GLU A 336 10.77 -8.02 -23.30
C GLU A 336 11.77 -7.78 -22.17
N ARG A 337 11.92 -6.51 -21.78
CA ARG A 337 12.86 -6.11 -20.72
C ARG A 337 12.12 -5.93 -19.40
N TRP A 338 12.75 -6.39 -18.32
CA TRP A 338 12.20 -6.36 -16.97
C TRP A 338 13.25 -5.90 -15.98
N PHE A 339 12.82 -5.13 -14.99
CA PHE A 339 13.56 -4.86 -13.77
C PHE A 339 13.09 -5.84 -12.69
N VAL A 340 14.03 -6.44 -11.97
CA VAL A 340 13.74 -7.40 -10.91
C VAL A 340 14.52 -7.02 -9.66
N LEU A 341 13.80 -6.68 -8.59
CA LEU A 341 14.36 -6.44 -7.26
C LEU A 341 14.18 -7.70 -6.41
N VAL A 342 15.28 -8.22 -5.87
CA VAL A 342 15.29 -9.38 -4.96
C VAL A 342 15.79 -8.96 -3.59
N LEU A 343 15.08 -9.38 -2.54
CA LEU A 343 15.38 -9.15 -1.12
C LEU A 343 15.42 -10.49 -0.41
N ARG A 344 16.51 -10.83 0.30
CA ARG A 344 16.64 -12.08 1.05
C ARG A 344 16.17 -11.94 2.49
N PHE A 345 15.08 -12.61 2.84
CA PHE A 345 14.66 -12.76 4.23
C PHE A 345 14.98 -14.18 4.73
N ASP A 346 14.92 -14.39 6.05
CA ASP A 346 15.30 -15.66 6.68
C ASP A 346 14.47 -16.88 6.20
N ARG A 347 13.23 -16.63 5.76
CA ARG A 347 12.29 -17.69 5.34
C ARG A 347 12.17 -17.81 3.82
N GLU A 348 12.25 -16.70 3.11
CA GLU A 348 12.08 -16.65 1.66
C GLU A 348 12.67 -15.38 1.06
N ASP A 349 13.08 -15.47 -0.21
CA ASP A 349 13.45 -14.30 -0.99
C ASP A 349 12.15 -13.59 -1.47
N GLY A 350 12.00 -12.31 -1.13
CA GLY A 350 11.01 -11.42 -1.72
C GLY A 350 11.47 -10.98 -3.11
N VAL A 351 10.58 -11.07 -4.11
CA VAL A 351 10.88 -10.74 -5.50
C VAL A 351 9.80 -9.81 -6.04
N THR A 352 10.21 -8.62 -6.48
CA THR A 352 9.36 -7.67 -7.21
C THR A 352 9.83 -7.61 -8.65
N THR A 353 8.93 -7.88 -9.59
CA THR A 353 9.20 -7.88 -11.04
C THR A 353 8.42 -6.74 -11.69
N PHE A 354 9.09 -5.98 -12.57
CA PHE A 354 8.50 -4.81 -13.19
C PHE A 354 8.92 -4.70 -14.65
N ALA A 355 7.97 -4.66 -15.57
CA ALA A 355 8.23 -4.49 -16.99
C ALA A 355 8.85 -3.11 -17.27
N ALA A 356 9.91 -3.07 -18.06
CA ALA A 356 10.65 -1.85 -18.31
C ALA A 356 9.79 -0.76 -18.98
N GLU A 357 8.84 -1.14 -19.84
CA GLU A 357 7.91 -0.19 -20.47
C GLU A 357 6.93 0.47 -19.48
N LYS A 358 6.73 -0.14 -18.30
CA LYS A 358 5.88 0.39 -17.24
C LYS A 358 6.65 1.33 -16.31
N ALA A 359 7.98 1.30 -16.33
CA ALA A 359 8.85 1.97 -15.36
C ALA A 359 9.12 3.45 -15.69
N ASP A 360 8.10 4.18 -16.13
CA ASP A 360 8.16 5.60 -16.51
C ASP A 360 9.37 5.99 -17.38
N GLY A 361 9.67 5.16 -18.37
CA GLY A 361 10.80 5.38 -19.29
C GLY A 361 12.18 5.00 -18.74
N ALA A 362 12.27 4.31 -17.61
CA ALA A 362 13.52 3.77 -17.10
C ALA A 362 14.15 2.77 -18.08
N THR A 363 15.41 3.01 -18.45
CA THR A 363 16.14 2.15 -19.39
C THR A 363 17.41 1.53 -18.79
N THR A 364 17.82 2.00 -17.61
CA THR A 364 18.99 1.54 -16.86
C THR A 364 18.62 1.23 -15.41
N LEU A 365 19.51 0.57 -14.67
CA LEU A 365 19.31 0.32 -13.24
C LEU A 365 19.24 1.61 -12.42
N ASP A 366 19.99 2.65 -12.79
CA ASP A 366 19.95 3.95 -12.11
C ASP A 366 18.60 4.65 -12.31
N ASP A 367 18.06 4.62 -13.54
CA ASP A 367 16.73 5.17 -13.81
C ASP A 367 15.66 4.43 -13.00
N PHE A 368 15.76 3.09 -12.92
CA PHE A 368 14.80 2.29 -12.18
C PHE A 368 14.90 2.53 -10.66
N ILE A 369 16.11 2.73 -10.12
CA ILE A 369 16.27 3.08 -8.70
C ILE A 369 15.60 4.42 -8.40
N ALA A 370 15.74 5.42 -9.27
CA ALA A 370 15.04 6.70 -9.13
C ALA A 370 13.52 6.51 -9.18
N PHE A 371 13.01 5.79 -10.19
CA PHE A 371 11.59 5.46 -10.33
C PHE A 371 11.02 4.74 -9.10
N ALA A 372 11.70 3.70 -8.61
CA ALA A 372 11.28 2.95 -7.43
C ALA A 372 11.36 3.81 -6.16
N GLY A 373 12.35 4.69 -6.07
CA GLY A 373 12.47 5.69 -5.01
C GLY A 373 11.23 6.59 -4.92
N ASP A 374 10.83 7.17 -6.06
CA ASP A 374 9.65 8.03 -6.14
C ASP A 374 8.36 7.27 -5.80
N ARG A 375 8.19 6.05 -6.34
CA ARG A 375 7.00 5.23 -6.07
C ARG A 375 6.91 4.76 -4.62
N SER A 376 8.04 4.64 -3.92
CA SER A 376 8.05 4.35 -2.49
C SER A 376 7.42 5.44 -1.64
N ASP A 377 7.42 6.69 -2.09
CA ASP A 377 6.72 7.80 -1.43
C ASP A 377 5.20 7.74 -1.66
N GLU A 378 4.74 6.98 -2.65
CA GLU A 378 3.33 6.82 -3.04
C GLU A 378 2.68 5.52 -2.53
N GLY A 379 3.42 4.67 -1.80
CA GLY A 379 2.91 3.40 -1.26
C GLY A 379 3.70 2.16 -1.69
N GLY A 380 4.77 2.32 -2.46
CA GLY A 380 5.72 1.25 -2.79
C GLY A 380 5.44 0.51 -4.10
N LEU A 381 6.39 -0.36 -4.46
CA LEU A 381 6.18 -1.42 -5.45
C LEU A 381 5.75 -2.66 -4.66
N ARG A 382 4.72 -3.36 -5.13
CA ARG A 382 4.22 -4.56 -4.45
C ARG A 382 5.11 -5.78 -4.63
#